data_AF-A0A6N7RP63-F1
#
_entry.id   AF-A0A6N7RP63-F1
#
_cell.length_a   1.000
_cell.length_b   1.000
_cell.length_c   1.000
_cell.angle_alpha   90.00
_cell.angle_beta   90.00
_cell.angle_gamma   90.00
#
_symmetry.space_group_name_H-M   'P 1'
#
loop_
_entity.id
_entity.type
_entity.pdbx_description
1 polymer ?
#
loop_
_entity_poly.entity_id
_entity_poly.type
_entity_poly.pdbx_seq_one_letter_code
_entity_poly.pdbx_strand_id
1 'polypeptide(L)'
;MKEKLAFGAKVTVAHVLTYTLCGIAAMALFDYQSSVEAIGMRPLDDPMVQLAPLFQIARGVLFALVLWLIRPAFMERRHGWIVVWAVIAIVGIFNTPATSPGSIEALIYLEPAGEPLNTSIGGTLEILFQTLLFSVASTWWVKRPARRNPRIRSSDRSDLSQP
;
A
#
# COMPACT_ATOMS: atom_id res chain seq x y z
N MET A 1 -8.64 -21.58 -3.42
CA MET A 1 -7.24 -21.12 -3.41
C MET A 1 -6.93 -20.07 -4.48
N LYS A 2 -7.28 -20.29 -5.75
CA LYS A 2 -7.01 -19.36 -6.86
C LYS A 2 -7.50 -17.92 -6.61
N GLU A 3 -8.68 -17.75 -6.02
CA GLU A 3 -9.24 -16.43 -5.70
C GLU A 3 -8.43 -15.67 -4.63
N LYS A 4 -7.96 -16.38 -3.58
CA LYS A 4 -7.13 -15.79 -2.52
C LYS A 4 -5.78 -15.33 -3.08
N LEU A 5 -5.18 -16.14 -3.95
CA LEU A 5 -3.93 -15.79 -4.63
C LEU A 5 -4.11 -14.59 -5.57
N ALA A 6 -5.19 -14.56 -6.35
CA ALA A 6 -5.50 -13.42 -7.22
C ALA A 6 -5.78 -12.14 -6.42
N PHE A 7 -6.48 -12.24 -5.29
CA PHE A 7 -6.68 -11.14 -4.35
C PHE A 7 -5.33 -10.62 -3.86
N GLY A 8 -4.49 -11.51 -3.33
CA GLY A 8 -3.21 -11.13 -2.75
C GLY A 8 -2.25 -10.52 -3.77
N ALA A 9 -2.21 -11.06 -4.99
CA ALA A 9 -1.43 -10.49 -6.08
C ALA A 9 -1.88 -9.07 -6.42
N LYS A 10 -3.19 -8.82 -6.57
CA LYS A 10 -3.73 -7.47 -6.86
C LYS A 10 -3.37 -6.47 -5.78
N VAL A 11 -3.50 -6.85 -4.51
CA VAL A 11 -3.16 -5.97 -3.38
C VAL A 11 -1.66 -5.69 -3.34
N THR A 12 -0.83 -6.72 -3.49
CA THR A 12 0.64 -6.59 -3.48
C THR A 12 1.12 -5.69 -4.62
N VAL A 13 0.58 -5.87 -5.82
CA VAL A 13 0.90 -5.02 -6.98
C VAL A 13 0.44 -3.59 -6.75
N ALA A 14 -0.77 -3.37 -6.21
CA ALA A 14 -1.23 -2.02 -5.88
C ALA A 14 -0.32 -1.33 -4.85
N HIS A 15 0.18 -2.07 -3.85
CA HIS A 15 1.13 -1.55 -2.87
C HIS A 15 2.44 -1.14 -3.53
N VAL A 16 3.08 -2.06 -4.27
CA VAL A 16 4.37 -1.80 -4.91
C VAL A 16 4.29 -0.62 -5.88
N LEU A 17 3.23 -0.54 -6.70
CA LEU A 17 3.05 0.56 -7.65
C LEU A 17 2.86 1.89 -6.93
N THR A 18 1.96 1.97 -5.95
CA THR A 18 1.70 3.23 -5.26
C THR A 18 2.91 3.68 -4.45
N TYR A 19 3.59 2.76 -3.76
CA TYR A 19 4.83 3.05 -3.04
C TYR A 19 5.90 3.60 -3.99
N THR A 20 6.15 2.93 -5.12
CA THR A 20 7.20 3.34 -6.06
C THR A 20 6.90 4.70 -6.69
N LEU A 21 5.65 4.91 -7.13
CA LEU A 21 5.26 6.16 -7.77
C LEU A 21 5.28 7.34 -6.79
N CYS A 22 4.77 7.15 -5.57
CA CYS A 22 4.83 8.17 -4.54
C CYS A 22 6.25 8.47 -4.10
N GLY A 23 7.09 7.46 -3.89
CA GLY A 23 8.50 7.66 -3.51
C GLY A 23 9.28 8.43 -4.57
N ILE A 24 9.11 8.11 -5.86
CA ILE A 24 9.72 8.89 -6.96
C ILE A 24 9.23 10.33 -6.95
N ALA A 25 7.91 10.54 -6.82
CA ALA A 25 7.35 11.88 -6.78
C ALA A 25 7.84 12.69 -5.58
N ALA A 26 7.95 12.07 -4.41
CA ALA A 26 8.36 12.73 -3.19
C ALA A 26 9.85 13.08 -3.19
N MET A 27 10.72 12.20 -3.70
CA MET A 27 12.12 12.54 -3.96
C MET A 27 12.25 13.77 -4.86
N ALA A 28 11.42 13.88 -5.89
CA ALA A 28 11.43 15.04 -6.79
C ALA A 28 10.84 16.32 -6.16
N LEU A 29 9.88 16.21 -5.24
CA LEU A 29 9.17 17.34 -4.64
C LEU A 29 9.85 17.89 -3.37
N PHE A 30 10.50 17.04 -2.59
CA PHE A 30 11.00 17.38 -1.25
C PHE A 30 12.52 17.35 -1.11
N ASP A 31 13.25 16.97 -2.17
CA ASP A 31 14.72 16.92 -2.22
C ASP A 31 15.37 16.16 -1.04
N TYR A 32 14.93 14.91 -0.85
CA TYR A 32 15.35 14.09 0.29
C TYR A 32 16.83 13.71 0.30
N GLN A 33 17.55 13.76 -0.84
CA GLN A 33 18.93 13.30 -0.92
C GLN A 33 19.86 14.02 0.07
N SER A 34 19.68 15.33 0.28
CA SER A 34 20.48 16.10 1.23
C SER A 34 20.07 15.90 2.70
N SER A 35 18.86 15.38 2.93
CA SER A 35 18.21 15.32 4.25
C SER A 35 18.24 13.94 4.90
N VAL A 36 18.33 12.87 4.11
CA VAL A 36 18.26 11.46 4.57
C VAL A 36 19.48 11.06 5.42
N GLU A 37 20.69 11.51 5.04
CA GLU A 37 21.91 11.24 5.81
C GLU A 37 21.92 11.98 7.16
N ALA A 38 21.30 13.17 7.21
CA ALA A 38 21.24 14.00 8.41
C ALA A 38 20.36 13.40 9.53
N ILE A 39 19.47 12.46 9.19
CA ILE A 39 18.50 11.86 10.12
C ILE A 39 18.81 10.39 10.45
N GLY A 40 20.03 9.94 10.17
CA GLY A 40 20.50 8.59 10.51
C GLY A 40 19.91 7.48 9.65
N MET A 41 19.30 7.81 8.51
CA MET A 41 18.90 6.82 7.51
C MET A 41 20.10 6.36 6.66
N ARG A 42 20.01 5.14 6.12
CA ARG A 42 21.05 4.61 5.23
C ARG A 42 21.09 5.40 3.92
N PRO A 43 22.29 5.61 3.33
CA PRO A 43 22.41 6.27 2.05
C PRO A 43 21.81 5.42 0.94
N LEU A 44 21.41 6.06 -0.17
CA LEU A 44 20.65 5.41 -1.25
C LEU A 44 21.45 4.33 -2.00
N ASP A 45 22.78 4.40 -1.96
CA ASP A 45 23.70 3.43 -2.55
C ASP A 45 23.95 2.21 -1.65
N ASP A 46 23.49 2.21 -0.39
CA ASP A 46 23.60 1.07 0.51
C ASP A 46 22.90 -0.17 -0.08
N PRO A 47 23.57 -1.34 -0.12
CA PRO A 47 22.99 -2.56 -0.69
C PRO A 47 21.63 -2.95 -0.10
N MET A 48 21.37 -2.66 1.18
CA MET A 48 20.08 -2.93 1.81
C MET A 48 18.99 -2.00 1.31
N VAL A 49 19.31 -0.74 1.03
CA VAL A 49 18.37 0.22 0.45
C VAL A 49 18.05 -0.16 -0.99
N GLN A 50 19.02 -0.68 -1.75
CA GLN A 50 18.78 -1.22 -3.09
C GLN A 50 17.85 -2.45 -3.08
N LEU A 51 17.80 -3.21 -1.98
CA LEU A 51 16.85 -4.31 -1.78
C LEU A 51 15.43 -3.84 -1.40
N ALA A 52 15.18 -2.53 -1.26
CA ALA A 52 13.86 -2.00 -0.92
C ALA A 52 12.72 -2.58 -1.78
N PRO A 53 12.83 -2.75 -3.12
CA PRO A 53 11.76 -3.35 -3.93
C PRO A 53 11.32 -4.74 -3.45
N LEU A 54 12.26 -5.57 -2.99
CA LEU A 54 11.96 -6.89 -2.44
C LEU A 54 11.16 -6.79 -1.13
N PHE A 55 11.58 -5.89 -0.23
CA PHE A 55 10.87 -5.63 1.01
C PHE A 55 9.49 -5.02 0.78
N GLN A 56 9.30 -4.24 -0.28
CA GLN A 56 7.97 -3.73 -0.64
C GLN A 56 7.03 -4.85 -1.11
N ILE A 57 7.53 -5.87 -1.80
CA ILE A 57 6.72 -7.05 -2.13
C ILE A 57 6.29 -7.75 -0.83
N ALA A 58 7.23 -7.98 0.10
CA ALA A 58 6.92 -8.59 1.40
C ALA A 58 5.86 -7.79 2.17
N ARG A 59 5.99 -6.46 2.24
CA ARG A 59 4.99 -5.57 2.85
C ARG A 59 3.63 -5.65 2.15
N GLY A 60 3.61 -5.69 0.82
CA GLY A 60 2.39 -5.85 0.04
C GLY A 60 1.65 -7.16 0.34
N VAL A 61 2.39 -8.26 0.56
CA VAL A 61 1.82 -9.55 0.98
C VAL A 61 1.22 -9.47 2.39
N LEU A 62 1.88 -8.77 3.32
CA LEU A 62 1.32 -8.54 4.66
C LEU A 62 0.03 -7.72 4.61
N PHE A 63 -0.01 -6.67 3.78
CA PHE A 63 -1.25 -5.93 3.53
C PHE A 63 -2.34 -6.83 2.95
N ALA A 64 -2.00 -7.69 1.97
CA ALA A 64 -2.95 -8.65 1.41
C ALA A 64 -3.53 -9.59 2.47
N LEU A 65 -2.71 -10.05 3.42
CA LEU A 65 -3.16 -10.91 4.52
C LEU A 65 -4.17 -10.18 5.42
N VAL A 66 -3.85 -8.97 5.85
CA VAL A 66 -4.73 -8.16 6.71
C VAL A 66 -6.03 -7.81 5.98
N LEU A 67 -5.94 -7.35 4.73
CA LEU A 67 -7.14 -7.03 3.93
C LEU A 67 -7.99 -8.25 3.62
N TRP A 68 -7.38 -9.44 3.53
CA TRP A 68 -8.16 -10.67 3.43
C TRP A 68 -8.97 -10.92 4.70
N LEU A 69 -8.38 -10.71 5.88
CA LEU A 69 -9.04 -10.91 7.17
C LEU A 69 -10.21 -9.93 7.38
N ILE A 70 -10.03 -8.66 7.01
CA ILE A 70 -11.07 -7.62 7.14
C ILE A 70 -11.92 -7.45 5.87
N ARG A 71 -11.87 -8.41 4.94
CA ARG A 71 -12.53 -8.31 3.62
C ARG A 71 -14.01 -7.91 3.69
N PRO A 72 -14.85 -8.48 4.57
CA PRO A 72 -16.27 -8.09 4.65
C PRO A 72 -16.46 -6.61 5.00
N ALA A 73 -15.58 -6.05 5.85
CA ALA A 73 -15.72 -4.69 6.35
C ALA A 73 -15.59 -3.60 5.27
N PHE A 74 -14.91 -3.88 4.15
CA PHE A 74 -14.73 -2.91 3.07
C PHE A 74 -15.32 -3.33 1.72
N MET A 75 -15.56 -4.62 1.48
CA MET A 75 -16.12 -5.08 0.20
C MET A 75 -17.55 -4.63 -0.02
N GLU A 76 -18.37 -4.68 1.03
CA GLU A 76 -19.81 -4.37 0.96
C GLU A 76 -20.11 -2.86 0.98
N ARG A 77 -19.10 -2.03 1.31
CA ARG A 77 -19.26 -0.58 1.43
C ARG A 77 -18.91 0.16 0.15
N ARG A 78 -19.71 1.18 -0.21
CA ARG A 78 -19.45 2.09 -1.35
C ARG A 78 -18.06 2.73 -1.25
N HIS A 79 -17.71 3.23 -0.06
CA HIS A 79 -16.41 3.87 0.23
C HIS A 79 -15.49 2.98 1.06
N GLY A 80 -15.45 1.67 0.77
CA GLY A 80 -14.60 0.72 1.49
C GLY A 80 -13.10 1.08 1.54
N TRP A 81 -12.62 1.86 0.57
CA TRP A 81 -11.25 2.40 0.59
C TRP A 81 -10.98 3.29 1.79
N ILE A 82 -11.98 4.00 2.34
CA ILE A 82 -11.82 4.80 3.57
C ILE A 82 -11.58 3.88 4.77
N VAL A 83 -12.26 2.72 4.83
CA VAL A 83 -12.04 1.75 5.91
C VAL A 83 -10.61 1.22 5.85
N VAL A 84 -10.14 0.86 4.66
CA VAL A 84 -8.77 0.40 4.45
C VAL A 84 -7.77 1.49 4.84
N TRP A 85 -7.97 2.71 4.36
CA TRP A 85 -7.07 3.82 4.66
C TRP A 85 -7.06 4.17 6.15
N ALA A 86 -8.23 4.22 6.80
CA ALA A 86 -8.33 4.51 8.22
C ALA A 86 -7.61 3.46 9.07
N VAL A 87 -7.72 2.17 8.73
CA VAL A 87 -6.96 1.11 9.42
C VAL A 87 -5.46 1.37 9.29
N ILE A 88 -4.98 1.68 8.08
CA ILE A 88 -3.54 1.89 7.85
C ILE A 88 -3.06 3.17 8.53
N ALA A 89 -3.76 4.29 8.37
CA ALA A 89 -3.36 5.58 8.90
C ALA A 89 -3.48 5.63 10.43
N ILE A 90 -4.61 5.20 10.99
CA ILE A 90 -4.84 5.29 12.43
C ILE A 90 -4.01 4.23 13.15
N VAL A 91 -4.09 2.96 12.74
CA VAL A 91 -3.41 1.86 13.46
C VAL A 91 -1.94 1.76 13.09
N GLY A 92 -1.61 1.93 11.81
CA GLY A 92 -0.26 1.70 11.29
C GLY A 92 0.68 2.91 11.34
N ILE A 93 0.15 4.15 11.35
CA ILE A 93 0.97 5.38 11.38
C ILE A 93 0.85 6.04 12.75
N PHE A 94 -0.35 6.52 13.11
CA PHE A 94 -0.51 7.33 14.32
C PHE A 94 -0.42 6.50 15.61
N ASN A 95 -1.05 5.33 15.64
CA ASN A 95 -1.11 4.44 16.79
C ASN A 95 -0.14 3.24 16.66
N THR A 96 0.95 3.41 15.91
CA THR A 96 1.96 2.35 15.84
C THR A 96 2.62 2.15 17.21
N PRO A 97 2.74 0.90 17.71
CA PRO A 97 3.34 0.64 19.03
C PRO A 97 4.84 0.94 19.13
N ALA A 98 5.52 1.08 17.99
CA ALA A 98 6.93 1.42 17.95
C ALA A 98 7.10 2.94 17.84
N THR A 99 8.20 3.48 18.38
CA THR A 99 8.57 4.90 18.28
C THR A 99 8.97 5.28 16.85
N SER A 100 7.98 5.37 15.95
CA SER A 100 8.15 5.69 14.53
C SER A 100 7.84 7.17 14.29
N PRO A 101 8.58 7.87 13.40
CA PRO A 101 8.24 9.23 12.98
C PRO A 101 6.76 9.35 12.56
N GLY A 102 6.10 10.44 12.99
CA GLY A 102 4.68 10.70 12.74
C GLY A 102 3.69 9.97 13.67
N SER A 103 4.17 9.13 14.60
CA SER A 103 3.33 8.44 15.58
C SER A 103 3.16 9.21 16.89
N ILE A 104 2.16 8.82 17.69
CA ILE A 104 1.96 9.33 19.05
C ILE A 104 3.13 8.93 19.96
N GLU A 105 3.67 7.71 19.81
CA GLU A 105 4.85 7.26 20.57
C GLU A 105 6.07 8.15 20.31
N ALA A 106 6.30 8.55 19.05
CA ALA A 106 7.35 9.50 18.72
C ALA A 106 7.11 10.89 19.34
N LEU A 107 5.86 11.36 19.38
CA LEU A 107 5.51 12.63 20.03
C LEU A 107 5.79 12.62 21.54
N ILE A 108 5.63 11.47 22.20
CA ILE A 108 5.86 11.33 23.64
C ILE A 108 7.36 11.20 23.96
N TYR A 109 8.09 10.40 23.19
CA TYR A 109 9.43 9.96 23.57
C TYR A 109 10.59 10.56 22.77
N LEU A 110 10.34 11.15 21.60
CA LEU A 110 11.40 11.79 20.82
C LEU A 110 11.42 13.29 21.10
N GLU A 111 12.62 13.82 21.34
CA GLU A 111 12.84 15.25 21.31
C GLU A 111 12.58 15.78 19.90
N PRO A 112 12.13 17.06 19.75
CA PRO A 112 12.09 17.72 18.45
C PRO A 112 13.51 17.80 17.89
N ALA A 113 13.94 16.76 17.19
CA ALA A 113 15.13 16.79 16.37
C ALA A 113 14.91 17.93 15.36
N GLY A 114 15.89 18.80 15.18
CA GLY A 114 15.86 19.92 14.23
C GLY A 114 15.84 19.46 12.77
N GLU A 115 15.07 18.41 12.47
CA GLU A 115 14.92 17.84 11.16
C GLU A 115 14.31 18.87 10.20
N PRO A 116 14.84 18.93 8.97
CA PRO A 116 14.24 19.72 7.92
C PRO A 116 12.72 19.45 7.77
N LEU A 117 11.91 20.53 7.69
CA LEU A 117 10.44 20.44 7.64
C LEU A 117 9.92 19.60 6.45
N ASN A 118 10.66 19.57 5.34
CA ASN A 118 10.41 18.71 4.19
C ASN A 118 10.46 17.21 4.56
N THR A 119 11.34 16.82 5.48
CA THR A 119 11.51 15.44 5.94
C THR A 119 10.47 15.06 6.98
N SER A 120 10.23 15.94 7.96
CA SER A 120 9.25 15.69 9.02
C SER A 120 7.80 15.76 8.50
N ILE A 121 7.36 16.94 8.05
CA ILE A 121 5.97 17.15 7.62
C ILE A 121 5.75 16.61 6.21
N GLY A 122 6.68 16.89 5.29
CA GLY A 122 6.58 16.39 3.91
C GLY A 122 6.57 14.87 3.85
N GLY A 123 7.44 14.20 4.62
CA GLY A 123 7.47 12.72 4.69
C GLY A 123 6.19 12.14 5.28
N THR A 124 5.63 12.76 6.32
CA THR A 124 4.34 12.32 6.88
C THR A 124 3.19 12.48 5.87
N LEU A 125 3.14 13.61 5.16
CA LEU A 125 2.14 13.86 4.12
C LEU A 125 2.28 12.88 2.95
N GLU A 126 3.50 12.58 2.53
CA GLU A 126 3.79 11.57 1.51
C GLU A 126 3.21 10.21 1.93
N ILE A 127 3.52 9.73 3.14
CA ILE A 127 3.06 8.41 3.60
C ILE A 127 1.52 8.35 3.68
N LEU A 128 0.88 9.41 4.18
CA LEU A 128 -0.59 9.50 4.24
C LEU A 128 -1.20 9.48 2.84
N PHE A 129 -0.61 10.20 1.88
CA PHE A 129 -1.08 10.23 0.50
C PHE A 129 -0.84 8.90 -0.22
N GLN A 130 0.33 8.29 -0.04
CA GLN A 130 0.68 6.99 -0.60
C GLN A 130 -0.28 5.89 -0.11
N THR A 131 -0.53 5.84 1.20
CA THR A 131 -1.45 4.85 1.80
C THR A 131 -2.90 5.10 1.39
N LEU A 132 -3.30 6.36 1.15
CA LEU A 132 -4.60 6.70 0.59
C LEU A 132 -4.75 6.16 -0.84
N LEU A 133 -3.77 6.44 -1.71
CA LEU A 133 -3.75 5.93 -3.08
C LEU A 133 -3.75 4.40 -3.12
N PHE A 134 -2.96 3.76 -2.26
CA PHE A 134 -2.96 2.31 -2.09
C PHE A 134 -4.36 1.80 -1.73
N SER A 135 -5.04 2.45 -0.79
CA SER A 135 -6.38 2.03 -0.34
C SER A 135 -7.42 2.15 -1.45
N VAL A 136 -7.36 3.22 -2.23
CA VAL A 136 -8.23 3.40 -3.41
C VAL A 136 -7.91 2.34 -4.47
N ALA A 137 -6.65 2.20 -4.86
CA ALA A 137 -6.21 1.30 -5.92
C ALA A 137 -6.52 -0.17 -5.60
N SER A 138 -6.18 -0.63 -4.39
CA SER A 138 -6.38 -2.00 -3.96
C SER A 138 -7.86 -2.38 -3.88
N THR A 139 -8.69 -1.56 -3.24
CA THR A 139 -10.12 -1.84 -3.13
C THR A 139 -10.82 -1.78 -4.48
N TRP A 140 -10.48 -0.82 -5.34
CA TRP A 140 -11.02 -0.73 -6.69
C TRP A 140 -10.63 -1.95 -7.55
N TRP A 141 -9.36 -2.36 -7.52
CA TRP A 141 -8.88 -3.46 -8.36
C TRP A 141 -9.41 -4.81 -7.89
N VAL A 142 -9.50 -5.03 -6.58
CA VAL A 142 -10.05 -6.28 -6.05
C VAL A 142 -11.56 -6.38 -6.32
N LYS A 143 -12.30 -5.27 -6.28
CA LYS A 143 -13.74 -5.25 -6.62
C LYS A 143 -14.03 -5.51 -8.09
N ARG A 144 -13.06 -5.34 -9.00
CA ARG A 144 -13.25 -5.68 -10.42
C ARG A 144 -13.48 -7.19 -10.58
N PRO A 145 -14.61 -7.62 -11.18
CA PRO A 145 -14.83 -9.02 -11.49
C PRO A 145 -13.67 -9.50 -12.37
N ALA A 146 -13.08 -10.65 -12.02
CA ALA A 146 -12.13 -11.30 -12.90
C ALA A 146 -12.85 -11.53 -14.24
N ARG A 147 -12.30 -11.00 -15.34
CA ARG A 147 -12.88 -11.19 -16.69
C ARG A 147 -13.16 -12.67 -16.88
N ARG A 148 -14.44 -13.06 -16.84
CA ARG A 148 -14.87 -14.45 -17.03
C ARG A 148 -14.58 -14.77 -18.50
N ASN A 149 -13.73 -15.75 -18.75
CA ASN A 149 -13.29 -16.13 -20.10
C ASN A 149 -14.54 -16.45 -20.97
N PRO A 150 -14.78 -15.75 -22.09
CA PRO A 150 -15.96 -15.97 -22.94
C PRO A 150 -16.04 -17.37 -23.57
N ARG A 151 -14.94 -18.14 -23.56
CA ARG A 151 -14.83 -19.43 -24.26
C ARG A 151 -15.75 -20.53 -23.72
N ILE A 152 -16.31 -20.40 -22.51
CA ILE A 152 -17.20 -21.40 -21.90
C ILE A 152 -18.66 -21.26 -22.40
N ARG A 153 -18.97 -20.31 -23.30
CA ARG A 153 -20.33 -20.16 -23.86
C ARG A 153 -20.56 -20.92 -25.17
N SER A 154 -19.51 -21.49 -25.77
CA SER A 154 -19.61 -22.11 -27.10
C SER A 154 -19.89 -23.62 -27.08
N SER A 155 -19.64 -24.31 -25.97
CA SER A 155 -19.92 -25.75 -25.85
C SER A 155 -21.36 -26.07 -25.42
N ASP A 156 -22.10 -25.08 -24.92
CA ASP A 156 -23.46 -25.26 -24.37
C ASP A 156 -24.56 -24.97 -25.42
N ARG A 157 -24.17 -24.52 -26.61
CA ARG A 157 -25.08 -24.20 -27.72
C ARG A 157 -25.10 -25.26 -28.83
N SER A 158 -24.15 -26.19 -28.84
CA SER A 158 -24.11 -27.28 -29.83
C SER A 158 -24.97 -28.48 -29.48
N ASP A 159 -25.44 -28.60 -28.23
CA ASP A 159 -26.29 -29.73 -27.76
C ASP A 159 -27.80 -29.46 -27.89
N LEU A 160 -28.20 -28.24 -28.26
CA LEU A 160 -29.61 -27.85 -28.44
C LEU A 160 -30.05 -27.80 -29.91
N SER A 161 -29.20 -28.28 -30.83
CA SER A 161 -29.44 -28.25 -32.27
C SER A 161 -29.18 -29.59 -32.94
N GLN A 162 -29.63 -30.68 -32.34
CA GLN A 162 -29.81 -31.96 -33.03
C GLN A 162 -31.31 -32.25 -33.05
N PRO A 163 -31.96 -32.26 -34.24
CA PRO A 163 -33.38 -32.57 -34.40
C PRO A 163 -33.72 -34.04 -34.16
#